data_AF-A0A950CLP5-F1
#
_entry.id   AF-A0A950CLP5-F1
#
_cell.length_a   1.000
_cell.length_b   1.000
_cell.length_c   1.000
_cell.angle_alpha   90.00
_cell.angle_beta   90.00
_cell.angle_gamma   90.00
#
_symmetry.space_group_name_H-M   'P 1'
#
loop_
_entity.id
_entity.type
_entity.pdbx_description
1 polymer ?
#
loop_
_entity_poly.entity_id
_entity_poly.type
_entity_poly.pdbx_seq_one_letter_code
_entity_poly.pdbx_strand_id
1 'polypeptide(L)'
;QWRSGAICEAGLVYSVFRSALSQRPTYEKLLPIEAPGENGAAPPPVGDYLVEPSPAELVPVVLRRYVETAILHALLEAEASEHGARMTAMDAATNNAVEMIDRLTLEMNRARQAAITKELMDIVGGAEALRG
;
A
#
# COMPACT_ATOMS: atom_id res chain seq x y z
N GLN A 1 24.76 -13.78 12.19
CA GLN A 1 24.39 -15.06 11.57
C GLN A 1 24.67 -15.14 10.06
N TRP A 2 24.71 -14.02 9.30
CA TRP A 2 25.27 -14.07 7.94
C TRP A 2 26.79 -14.33 7.92
N ARG A 3 27.55 -13.71 8.85
CA ARG A 3 28.98 -13.96 9.04
C ARG A 3 29.35 -15.40 9.42
N SER A 4 28.38 -16.22 9.86
CA SER A 4 28.60 -17.62 10.24
C SER A 4 28.34 -18.61 9.11
N GLY A 5 28.07 -18.14 7.88
CA GLY A 5 27.93 -18.99 6.69
C GLY A 5 26.63 -19.80 6.58
N ALA A 6 25.66 -19.58 7.49
CA ALA A 6 24.41 -20.32 7.51
C ALA A 6 23.35 -19.80 6.51
N ILE A 7 23.53 -18.57 6.01
CA ILE A 7 22.59 -17.91 5.10
C ILE A 7 23.33 -17.61 3.80
N CYS A 8 22.86 -18.21 2.70
CA CYS A 8 23.49 -18.10 1.39
C CYS A 8 22.98 -16.90 0.57
N GLU A 9 21.77 -16.42 0.87
CA GLU A 9 21.13 -15.30 0.18
C GLU A 9 20.27 -14.50 1.16
N ALA A 10 20.30 -13.17 1.04
CA ALA A 10 19.39 -12.28 1.73
C ALA A 10 18.77 -11.34 0.69
N GLY A 11 17.44 -11.41 0.55
CA GLY A 11 16.66 -10.53 -0.31
C GLY A 11 15.63 -9.76 0.51
N LEU A 12 15.21 -8.62 -0.02
CA LEU A 12 14.23 -7.73 0.56
C LEU A 12 13.00 -7.68 -0.35
N VAL A 13 11.83 -7.92 0.23
CA VAL A 13 10.57 -7.81 -0.48
C VAL A 13 9.83 -6.61 0.06
N TYR A 14 9.55 -5.65 -0.81
CA TYR A 14 8.81 -4.46 -0.44
C TYR A 14 7.99 -3.96 -1.63
N SER A 15 6.98 -3.15 -1.33
CA SER A 15 6.19 -2.47 -2.36
C SER A 15 6.90 -1.19 -2.77
N VAL A 16 7.29 -1.12 -4.03
CA VAL A 16 7.89 0.08 -4.61
C VAL A 16 6.79 1.08 -4.93
N PHE A 17 6.94 2.29 -4.41
CA PHE A 17 5.99 3.37 -4.67
C PHE A 17 6.25 3.94 -6.07
N ARG A 18 5.37 3.62 -7.03
CA ARG A 18 5.39 4.27 -8.36
C ARG A 18 4.37 5.41 -8.40
N SER A 19 3.16 5.17 -7.91
CA SER A 19 2.11 6.17 -7.79
C SER A 19 1.06 5.74 -6.77
N ALA A 20 0.15 6.64 -6.39
CA ALA A 20 -0.94 6.34 -5.46
C ALA A 20 -1.84 5.17 -5.92
N LEU A 21 -1.92 4.93 -7.24
CA LEU A 21 -2.74 3.88 -7.85
C LEU A 21 -1.95 2.62 -8.24
N SER A 22 -0.61 2.68 -8.25
CA SER A 22 0.23 1.56 -8.72
C SER A 22 1.37 1.32 -7.75
N GLN A 23 1.22 0.27 -6.94
CA GLN A 23 2.26 -0.31 -6.11
C GLN A 23 2.71 -1.63 -6.74
N ARG A 24 4.02 -1.82 -6.92
CA ARG A 24 4.57 -3.08 -7.46
C ARG A 24 5.39 -3.79 -6.39
N PRO A 25 5.01 -5.01 -5.97
CA PRO A 25 5.87 -5.81 -5.11
C PRO A 25 7.16 -6.14 -5.87
N THR A 26 8.30 -5.77 -5.30
CA THR A 26 9.62 -5.95 -5.90
C THR A 26 10.48 -6.77 -4.96
N TYR A 27 11.23 -7.70 -5.53
CA TYR A 27 12.28 -8.45 -4.85
C TYR A 27 13.62 -7.80 -5.19
N GLU A 28 14.32 -7.29 -4.19
CA GLU A 28 15.68 -6.78 -4.34
C GLU A 28 16.64 -7.68 -3.56
N LYS A 29 17.63 -8.25 -4.26
CA LYS A 29 18.65 -9.08 -3.64
C LYS A 29 19.69 -8.19 -2.96
N LEU A 30 19.79 -8.28 -1.64
CA LEU A 30 20.67 -7.44 -0.83
C LEU A 30 22.08 -8.04 -0.69
N LEU A 31 22.15 -9.37 -0.52
CA LEU A 31 23.40 -10.12 -0.41
C LEU A 31 23.27 -11.44 -1.18
N PRO A 32 24.30 -11.89 -1.91
CA PRO A 32 25.58 -11.21 -2.18
C PRO A 32 25.44 -9.99 -3.10
N ILE A 33 26.31 -8.98 -2.91
CA ILE A 33 26.39 -7.81 -3.79
C ILE A 33 27.05 -8.25 -5.10
N GLU A 34 26.31 -8.14 -6.20
CA GLU A 34 26.84 -8.37 -7.54
C GLU A 34 27.74 -7.19 -7.94
N ALA A 35 28.94 -7.49 -8.42
CA ALA A 35 29.86 -6.44 -8.85
C ALA A 35 29.27 -5.72 -10.08
N PRO A 36 29.38 -4.39 -10.17
CA PRO A 36 28.94 -3.64 -11.34
C PRO A 36 29.83 -4.04 -12.53
N GLY A 37 29.37 -5.00 -13.35
CA GLY A 37 30.18 -5.53 -14.46
C GLY A 37 29.57 -6.66 -15.27
N GLU A 38 28.50 -7.34 -14.83
CA GLU A 38 27.91 -8.44 -15.62
C GLU A 38 27.11 -7.97 -16.85
N ASN A 39 26.87 -6.67 -17.01
CA ASN A 39 26.15 -6.08 -18.15
C ASN A 39 27.06 -5.54 -19.27
N GLY A 40 28.28 -6.09 -19.46
CA GLY A 40 29.13 -5.81 -20.62
C GLY A 40 29.60 -4.35 -20.81
N ALA A 41 29.26 -3.45 -19.89
CA ALA A 41 29.74 -2.07 -19.86
C ALA A 41 31.10 -2.05 -19.16
N ALA A 42 32.11 -1.49 -19.84
CA ALA A 42 33.44 -1.31 -19.27
C ALA A 42 33.33 -0.59 -17.91
N PRO A 43 34.01 -1.07 -16.86
CA PRO A 43 33.98 -0.41 -15.57
C PRO A 43 34.45 1.04 -15.75
N PRO A 44 33.82 2.02 -15.08
CA PRO A 44 34.29 3.40 -15.10
C PRO A 44 35.75 3.44 -14.66
N PRO A 45 36.57 4.38 -15.18
CA PRO A 45 37.96 4.49 -14.80
C PRO A 45 38.05 4.61 -13.28
N VAL A 46 38.66 3.61 -12.65
CA VAL A 46 38.93 3.61 -11.22
C VAL A 46 40.00 4.67 -11.00
N GLY A 47 39.59 5.86 -10.55
CA GLY A 47 40.55 6.86 -10.10
C GLY A 47 41.35 6.30 -8.93
N ASP A 48 42.63 6.63 -8.85
CA ASP A 48 43.46 6.27 -7.70
C ASP A 48 42.97 7.04 -6.46
N TYR A 49 42.06 6.43 -5.70
CA TYR A 49 41.59 6.96 -4.44
C TYR A 49 42.59 6.62 -3.34
N LEU A 50 43.14 7.64 -2.68
CA LEU A 50 43.87 7.48 -1.43
C LEU A 50 42.86 7.14 -0.32
N VAL A 51 42.86 5.88 0.12
CA VAL A 51 41.97 5.38 1.17
C VAL A 51 42.75 5.25 2.48
N GLU A 52 42.47 6.14 3.43
CA GLU A 52 42.94 6.02 4.82
C GLU A 52 41.81 5.45 5.68
N PRO A 53 42.07 4.49 6.61
CA PRO A 53 43.34 3.88 7.00
C PRO A 53 43.81 2.72 6.09
N SER A 54 42.92 1.85 5.63
CA SER A 54 43.18 0.91 4.53
C SER A 54 41.87 0.47 3.86
N PRO A 55 41.89 0.09 2.57
CA PRO A 55 40.70 -0.44 1.90
C PRO A 55 40.07 -1.65 2.61
N ALA A 56 40.91 -2.54 3.16
CA ALA A 56 40.45 -3.74 3.85
C ALA A 56 39.68 -3.42 5.15
N GLU A 57 40.05 -2.34 5.85
CA GLU A 57 39.38 -1.89 7.07
C GLU A 57 38.11 -1.08 6.78
N LEU A 58 38.08 -0.37 5.64
CA LEU A 58 36.93 0.45 5.25
C LEU A 58 35.76 -0.38 4.70
N VAL A 59 36.05 -1.45 3.94
CA VAL A 59 35.03 -2.30 3.28
C VAL A 59 33.96 -2.82 4.25
N PRO A 60 34.29 -3.39 5.44
CA PRO A 60 33.28 -3.85 6.39
C PRO A 60 32.37 -2.73 6.92
N VAL A 61 32.90 -1.51 7.07
CA VAL A 61 32.15 -0.35 7.57
C VAL A 61 31.17 0.14 6.49
N VAL A 62 31.65 0.28 5.25
CA VAL A 62 30.83 0.69 4.12
C VAL A 62 29.76 -0.35 3.81
N LEU A 63 30.11 -1.64 3.82
CA LEU A 63 29.17 -2.74 3.58
C LEU A 63 28.04 -2.74 4.62
N ARG A 64 28.37 -2.54 5.90
CA ARG A 64 27.37 -2.45 6.96
C ARG A 64 26.43 -1.26 6.71
N ARG A 65 27.00 -0.09 6.40
CA ARG A 65 26.22 1.12 6.16
C ARG A 65 25.31 0.99 4.94
N TYR A 66 25.79 0.34 3.88
CA TYR A 66 25.00 0.01 2.69
C TYR A 66 23.76 -0.83 3.03
N VAL A 67 23.95 -1.91 3.79
CA VAL A 67 22.84 -2.78 4.25
C VAL A 67 21.84 -2.00 5.09
N GLU A 68 22.31 -1.20 6.04
CA GLU A 68 21.45 -0.35 6.88
C GLU A 68 20.65 0.65 6.03
N THR A 69 21.28 1.30 5.05
CA THR A 69 20.61 2.26 4.16
C THR A 69 19.60 1.59 3.22
N ALA A 70 19.91 0.42 2.69
CA ALA A 70 19.02 -0.30 1.77
C ALA A 70 17.75 -0.79 2.49
N ILE A 71 17.89 -1.28 3.72
CA ILE A 71 16.74 -1.65 4.55
C ILE A 71 15.88 -0.41 4.87
N LEU A 72 16.50 0.70 5.24
CA LEU A 72 15.77 1.95 5.53
C LEU A 72 15.04 2.46 4.28
N HIS A 73 15.69 2.42 3.12
CA HIS A 73 15.09 2.83 1.83
C HIS A 73 13.84 2.02 1.52
N ALA A 74 13.93 0.70 1.59
CA ALA A 74 12.80 -0.19 1.34
C ALA A 74 11.65 0.01 2.33
N LEU A 75 11.96 0.29 3.60
CA LEU A 75 10.95 0.57 4.61
C LEU A 75 10.18 1.87 4.29
N LEU A 76 10.90 2.92 3.89
CA LEU A 76 10.29 4.20 3.50
C LEU A 76 9.42 4.05 2.24
N GLU A 77 9.88 3.26 1.25
CA GLU A 77 9.07 2.97 0.06
C GLU A 77 7.82 2.15 0.38
N ALA A 78 7.92 1.19 1.30
CA ALA A 78 6.79 0.40 1.77
C ALA A 78 5.76 1.28 2.48
N GLU A 79 6.20 2.19 3.36
CA GLU A 79 5.32 3.12 4.07
C GLU A 79 4.58 4.06 3.11
N ALA A 80 5.30 4.66 2.15
CA ALA A 80 4.70 5.52 1.14
C ALA A 80 3.66 4.76 0.27
N SER A 81 3.99 3.53 -0.11
CA SER A 81 3.08 2.63 -0.83
C SER A 81 1.84 2.28 -0.02
N GLU A 82 2.01 1.98 1.26
CA GLU A 82 0.91 1.68 2.16
C GLU A 82 -0.03 2.88 2.30
N HIS A 83 0.50 4.08 2.51
CA HIS A 83 -0.32 5.28 2.65
C HIS A 83 -1.13 5.55 1.38
N GLY A 84 -0.50 5.47 0.20
CA GLY A 84 -1.18 5.67 -1.08
C GLY A 84 -2.26 4.62 -1.37
N ALA A 85 -1.98 3.35 -1.07
CA ALA A 85 -2.95 2.27 -1.22
C ALA A 85 -4.12 2.43 -0.24
N ARG A 86 -3.84 2.82 1.01
CA ARG A 86 -4.85 3.06 2.04
C ARG A 86 -5.77 4.22 1.66
N MET A 87 -5.23 5.34 1.17
CA MET A 87 -6.05 6.47 0.71
C MET A 87 -7.00 6.04 -0.40
N THR A 88 -6.49 5.37 -1.42
CA THR A 88 -7.31 4.87 -2.54
C THR A 88 -8.41 3.89 -2.09
N ALA A 89 -8.08 2.97 -1.18
CA ALA A 89 -9.04 2.03 -0.63
C ALA A 89 -10.14 2.72 0.20
N MET A 90 -9.77 3.73 1.00
CA MET A 90 -10.72 4.50 1.81
C MET A 90 -11.61 5.42 0.96
N ASP A 91 -11.07 6.00 -0.11
CA ASP A 91 -11.86 6.78 -1.08
C ASP A 91 -12.91 5.89 -1.75
N ALA A 92 -12.52 4.69 -2.18
CA ALA A 92 -13.45 3.70 -2.72
C ALA A 92 -14.52 3.28 -1.70
N ALA A 93 -14.12 3.02 -0.44
CA ALA A 93 -15.06 2.68 0.62
C ALA A 93 -16.04 3.82 0.92
N THR A 94 -15.58 5.07 0.89
CA THR A 94 -16.41 6.26 1.10
C THR A 94 -17.44 6.41 -0.01
N ASN A 95 -17.01 6.27 -1.27
CA ASN A 95 -17.93 6.31 -2.41
C ASN A 95 -19.00 5.21 -2.33
N ASN A 96 -18.60 3.98 -1.99
CA ASN A 96 -19.55 2.87 -1.79
C ASN A 96 -20.55 3.13 -0.65
N ALA A 97 -20.12 3.78 0.43
CA ALA A 97 -20.99 4.15 1.53
C ALA A 97 -22.01 5.22 1.12
N VAL A 98 -21.60 6.22 0.33
CA VAL A 98 -22.50 7.24 -0.22
C VAL A 98 -23.57 6.59 -1.11
N GLU A 99 -23.17 5.71 -2.03
CA GLU A 99 -24.13 4.98 -2.88
C GLU A 99 -25.14 4.16 -2.05
N MET A 100 -24.68 3.56 -0.94
CA MET A 100 -25.55 2.83 -0.03
C MET A 100 -26.54 3.75 0.70
N ILE A 101 -26.10 4.93 1.15
CA ILE A 101 -26.95 5.93 1.79
C ILE A 101 -28.03 6.40 0.82
N ASP A 102 -27.68 6.67 -0.44
CA ASP A 102 -28.64 7.10 -1.45
C ASP A 102 -29.71 6.05 -1.70
N ARG A 103 -29.31 4.78 -1.81
CA ARG A 103 -30.24 3.66 -1.98
C ARG A 103 -31.18 3.50 -0.78
N LEU A 104 -30.65 3.53 0.44
CA LEU A 104 -31.46 3.41 1.66
C LEU A 104 -32.39 4.61 1.84
N THR A 105 -31.97 5.80 1.44
CA THR A 105 -32.80 7.00 1.45
C THR A 105 -33.99 6.87 0.50
N LEU A 106 -33.77 6.32 -0.68
CA LEU A 106 -34.85 6.03 -1.63
C LEU A 106 -35.84 5.00 -1.06
N GLU A 107 -35.34 3.92 -0.46
CA GLU A 107 -36.18 2.89 0.19
C GLU A 107 -36.98 3.46 1.37
N MET A 108 -36.35 4.28 2.22
CA MET A 108 -37.00 4.95 3.33
C MET A 108 -38.14 5.84 2.84
N ASN A 109 -37.94 6.62 1.78
CA ASN A 109 -38.99 7.48 1.22
C ASN A 109 -40.16 6.68 0.65
N ARG A 110 -39.88 5.55 -0.03
CA ARG A 110 -40.92 4.62 -0.50
C ARG A 110 -41.71 4.01 0.65
N ALA A 111 -41.02 3.52 1.68
CA ALA A 111 -41.66 2.95 2.87
C ALA A 111 -42.52 3.99 3.60
N ARG A 112 -42.03 5.23 3.72
CA ARG A 112 -42.78 6.35 4.31
C ARG A 112 -44.06 6.64 3.53
N GLN A 113 -43.99 6.70 2.20
CA GLN A 113 -45.16 6.92 1.35
C GLN A 113 -46.18 5.79 1.51
N ALA A 114 -45.73 4.54 1.51
CA ALA A 114 -46.59 3.37 1.71
C ALA A 114 -47.27 3.40 3.09
N ALA A 115 -46.57 3.80 4.14
CA ALA A 115 -47.13 3.97 5.48
C ALA A 115 -48.23 5.05 5.52
N ILE A 116 -47.98 6.24 4.93
CA ILE A 116 -48.98 7.32 4.84
C ILE A 116 -50.21 6.85 4.06
N THR A 117 -50.03 6.13 2.94
CA THR A 117 -51.16 5.62 2.16
C THR A 117 -51.96 4.59 2.94
N LYS A 118 -51.29 3.72 3.69
CA LYS A 118 -51.94 2.74 4.57
C LYS A 118 -52.76 3.41 5.66
N GLU A 119 -52.19 4.39 6.36
CA GLU A 119 -52.91 5.14 7.40
C GLU A 119 -54.14 5.86 6.82
N LEU A 120 -54.02 6.47 5.65
CA LEU A 120 -55.17 7.09 4.96
C LEU A 120 -56.24 6.07 4.58
N MET A 121 -55.85 4.89 4.08
CA MET A 121 -56.79 3.81 3.76
C MET A 121 -57.50 3.29 5.01
N ASP A 122 -56.79 3.15 6.13
CA ASP A 122 -57.37 2.72 7.41
C ASP A 122 -58.38 3.76 7.95
N ILE A 123 -58.09 5.06 7.82
CA ILE A 123 -59.01 6.14 8.22
C ILE A 123 -60.29 6.12 7.37
N VAL A 124 -60.17 6.01 6.04
CA VAL A 124 -61.33 5.98 5.15
C VAL A 124 -62.18 4.73 5.38
N GLY A 125 -61.55 3.56 5.51
CA GLY A 125 -62.26 2.31 5.81
C GLY A 125 -62.99 2.34 7.15
N GLY A 126 -62.37 2.90 8.20
CA GLY A 126 -63.01 3.11 9.48
C GLY A 126 -64.18 4.09 9.44
N ALA A 127 -64.06 5.18 8.67
CA ALA A 127 -65.12 6.16 8.50
C ALA A 127 -66.34 5.60 7.73
N GLU A 128 -66.11 4.77 6.70
CA GLU A 128 -67.19 4.09 5.98
C GLU A 128 -67.89 3.03 6.83
N ALA A 129 -67.15 2.28 7.65
CA ALA A 129 -67.72 1.27 8.55
C ALA A 129 -68.66 1.86 9.62
N LEU A 130 -68.55 3.15 9.94
CA LEU A 130 -69.46 3.87 10.85
C LEU A 130 -70.70 4.44 10.16
N ARG A 131 -70.72 4.51 8.81
CA ARG A 131 -71.86 5.01 8.02
C ARG A 131 -72.83 3.92 7.58
N GLY A 132 -72.38 2.66 7.55
CA GLY A 132 -73.22 1.47 7.37
C GLY A 132 -73.71 0.92 8.69
#